data_AF-A0A7D9D748-F1
#
_entry.id   AF-A0A7D9D748-F1
#
_cell.length_a   1.000
_cell.length_b   1.000
_cell.length_c   1.000
_cell.angle_alpha   90.00
_cell.angle_beta   90.00
_cell.angle_gamma   90.00
#
_symmetry.space_group_name_H-M   'P 1'
#
loop_
_entity.id
_entity.type
_entity.pdbx_description
1 polymer ?
#
loop_
_entity_poly.entity_id
_entity_poly.type
_entity_poly.pdbx_seq_one_letter_code
_entity_poly.pdbx_strand_id
1 'polypeptide(L)'
;MFVRETNECEQLYSLDVLGVEDRSEKDQMEVLTDFRESVTRQEDGRYEKLSKDRSLKVEYEKIVKDQLANGIVEKAPEKPAGKRTYYMPHKPVIRENATTTTTTKIRMVFDVSAKPAPLANSINECMFTGPSLQPLLWDILIRARMTPNLLLADIQKAFLQIGVKETDRDAFRFLFEIDGKEEHFRFARLPFGVEASPFLLGATLGYHLEQQPTRFEETVTALKENTYVDNIMKTGSDTDDLRKFKEESSIILEDAKFPIHKWESNIACLEDENMPNPSKILGHVWDKQEDTLEFEAATMPENQPVTKRSILSRLGRVYDPLGMVSPTMAEGKHIFRDACEERKGWNAEVSESLKRKWIKWNNQMKNVKVPRAITKKSDVIEGIQLHLFTDASNLACCAATVAVVEHKPGTVKDEEDELTKMQRRLRKAKDDAWKRWKREYVHSLLESQRVNNKVVEAPQIGDVVLVVGEEKNRGEWKKGKVLRQVRGKDETLRVC
;
A
#
# COMPACT_ATOMS: atom_id res chain seq x y z
N MET A 1 -14.72 1.10 -26.58
CA MET A 1 -15.68 0.38 -25.72
C MET A 1 -15.02 -0.19 -24.44
N PHE A 2 -13.79 0.23 -24.09
CA PHE A 2 -12.97 -0.31 -22.99
C PHE A 2 -12.81 0.64 -21.78
N VAL A 3 -13.70 1.62 -21.62
CA VAL A 3 -13.60 2.63 -20.54
C VAL A 3 -14.66 2.41 -19.44
N ARG A 4 -15.56 1.43 -19.61
CA ARG A 4 -16.63 1.14 -18.63
C ARG A 4 -16.30 0.02 -17.64
N GLU A 5 -15.35 -0.87 -17.94
CA GLU A 5 -15.06 -2.04 -17.08
C GLU A 5 -14.11 -1.75 -15.91
N THR A 6 -13.34 -0.65 -15.94
CA THR A 6 -12.47 -0.26 -14.82
C THR A 6 -13.25 0.25 -13.60
N ASN A 7 -14.49 0.72 -13.80
CA ASN A 7 -15.32 1.27 -12.72
C ASN A 7 -15.95 0.20 -11.82
N GLU A 8 -16.15 -1.03 -12.32
CA GLU A 8 -16.77 -2.11 -11.54
C GLU A 8 -15.78 -2.79 -10.58
N CYS A 9 -14.49 -2.83 -10.93
CA CYS A 9 -13.43 -3.31 -10.02
C CYS A 9 -13.14 -2.33 -8.87
N GLU A 10 -13.20 -1.02 -9.10
CA GLU A 10 -13.08 -0.02 -8.01
C GLU A 10 -14.25 -0.09 -7.04
N GLN A 11 -15.46 -0.42 -7.53
CA GLN A 11 -16.64 -0.62 -6.69
C GLN A 11 -16.50 -1.84 -5.76
N LEU A 12 -15.79 -2.90 -6.16
CA LEU A 12 -15.56 -4.10 -5.31
C LEU A 12 -14.72 -3.83 -4.06
N TYR A 13 -13.95 -2.72 -4.04
CA TYR A 13 -13.20 -2.27 -2.87
C TYR A 13 -13.84 -1.07 -2.14
N SER A 14 -14.97 -0.56 -2.65
CA SER A 14 -15.74 0.46 -1.95
C SER A 14 -16.28 -0.10 -0.63
N LEU A 15 -16.33 0.74 0.40
CA LEU A 15 -16.75 0.37 1.77
C LEU A 15 -18.13 -0.33 1.78
N ASP A 16 -18.97 -0.01 0.79
CA ASP A 16 -20.29 -0.59 0.56
C ASP A 16 -20.25 -2.10 0.26
N VAL A 17 -19.21 -2.61 -0.40
CA VAL A 17 -19.06 -4.05 -0.73
C VAL A 17 -18.53 -4.87 0.46
N LEU A 18 -17.90 -4.22 1.44
CA LEU A 18 -17.49 -4.83 2.71
C LEU A 18 -18.63 -4.92 3.74
N GLY A 19 -19.85 -4.47 3.39
CA GLY A 19 -20.98 -4.38 4.32
C GLY A 19 -20.80 -3.27 5.36
N VAL A 20 -19.94 -2.29 5.08
CA VAL A 20 -19.73 -1.12 5.93
C VAL A 20 -20.53 0.03 5.32
N GLU A 21 -21.76 0.22 5.79
CA GLU A 21 -22.53 1.44 5.53
C GLU A 21 -21.91 2.61 6.31
N ASP A 22 -21.76 3.77 5.68
CA ASP A 22 -21.46 5.03 6.38
C ASP A 22 -22.66 5.40 7.26
N ARG A 23 -22.61 5.03 8.54
CA ARG A 23 -23.70 5.27 9.49
C ARG A 23 -23.52 6.62 10.18
N SER A 24 -24.63 7.36 10.22
CA SER A 24 -24.92 8.69 10.78
C SER A 24 -23.87 9.39 11.66
N GLU A 25 -23.82 10.72 11.55
CA GLU A 25 -23.02 11.75 12.26
C GLU A 25 -22.68 11.52 13.75
N LYS A 26 -23.39 10.64 14.48
CA LYS A 26 -23.11 10.32 15.88
C LYS A 26 -21.90 9.40 16.08
N ASP A 27 -21.54 8.54 15.12
CA ASP A 27 -20.34 7.68 15.22
C ASP A 27 -19.03 8.46 15.06
N GLN A 28 -19.04 9.51 14.22
CA GLN A 28 -17.88 10.41 14.11
C GLN A 28 -17.65 11.22 15.39
N MET A 29 -18.71 11.52 16.14
CA MET A 29 -18.61 12.19 17.44
C MET A 29 -18.00 11.29 18.52
N GLU A 30 -18.28 9.98 18.54
CA GLU A 30 -17.59 9.03 19.43
C GLU A 30 -16.12 8.86 19.04
N VAL A 31 -15.80 8.74 17.73
CA VAL A 31 -14.41 8.69 17.24
C VAL A 31 -13.66 9.99 17.54
N LEU A 32 -14.32 11.14 17.42
CA LEU A 32 -13.79 12.45 17.78
C LEU A 32 -13.62 12.61 19.29
N THR A 33 -14.50 12.02 20.10
CA THR A 33 -14.39 12.02 21.57
C THR A 33 -13.22 11.14 22.01
N ASP A 34 -13.08 9.92 21.48
CA ASP A 34 -11.90 9.05 21.67
C ASP A 34 -10.59 9.72 21.19
N PHE A 35 -10.64 10.48 20.08
CA PHE A 35 -9.49 11.24 19.56
C PHE A 35 -9.13 12.42 20.49
N ARG A 36 -10.13 13.14 21.01
CA ARG A 36 -9.94 14.24 21.98
C ARG A 36 -9.47 13.74 23.34
N GLU A 37 -9.92 12.58 23.79
CA GLU A 37 -9.45 11.94 25.03
C GLU A 37 -7.99 11.47 24.94
N SER A 38 -7.50 11.16 23.73
CA SER A 38 -6.11 10.74 23.51
C SER A 38 -5.14 11.88 23.20
N VAL A 39 -5.65 13.08 22.94
CA VAL A 39 -4.88 14.24 22.49
C VAL A 39 -5.56 15.57 22.95
N THR A 40 -5.12 16.16 24.07
CA THR A 40 -5.57 17.49 24.52
C THR A 40 -4.81 18.61 23.80
N ARG A 41 -5.54 19.43 23.04
CA ARG A 41 -5.05 20.66 22.38
C ARG A 41 -5.27 21.87 23.30
N GLN A 42 -4.22 22.61 23.63
CA GLN A 42 -4.36 23.90 24.32
C GLN A 42 -4.89 24.98 23.36
N GLU A 43 -5.44 26.08 23.90
CA GLU A 43 -5.97 27.21 23.11
C GLU A 43 -4.91 27.85 22.18
N ASP A 44 -3.62 27.62 22.44
CA ASP A 44 -2.47 28.07 21.63
C ASP A 44 -2.07 27.08 20.51
N GLY A 45 -2.72 25.92 20.42
CA GLY A 45 -2.48 24.90 19.41
C GLY A 45 -1.54 23.76 19.79
N ARG A 46 -1.03 23.68 21.03
CA ARG A 46 -0.11 22.60 21.45
C ARG A 46 -0.80 21.34 21.96
N TYR A 47 -0.15 20.20 21.81
CA TYR A 47 -0.59 18.93 22.40
C TYR A 47 0.25 18.59 23.66
N GLU A 48 -0.44 18.26 24.77
CA GLU A 48 0.11 18.19 26.14
C GLU A 48 1.19 17.12 26.41
N LYS A 49 1.52 16.23 25.46
CA LYS A 49 2.45 15.12 25.71
C LYS A 49 3.93 15.53 25.83
N LEU A 50 4.33 16.68 25.28
CA LEU A 50 5.76 17.05 25.20
C LEU A 50 6.34 17.58 26.53
N SER A 51 5.53 18.16 27.42
CA SER A 51 6.04 18.84 28.62
C SER A 51 6.49 17.90 29.74
N LYS A 52 6.05 16.64 29.74
CA LYS A 52 6.32 15.67 30.83
C LYS A 52 7.58 14.83 30.63
N ASP A 53 8.16 14.76 29.43
CA ASP A 53 9.33 13.94 29.12
C ASP A 53 10.54 14.79 28.73
N ARG A 54 11.48 14.91 29.67
CA ARG A 54 12.71 15.70 29.51
C ARG A 54 13.60 15.17 28.39
N SER A 55 13.58 13.87 28.11
CA SER A 55 14.40 13.26 27.06
C SER A 55 13.87 13.60 25.66
N LEU A 56 12.55 13.55 25.47
CA LEU A 56 11.90 13.93 24.22
C LEU A 56 12.12 15.40 23.87
N LYS A 57 12.08 16.30 24.87
CA LYS A 57 12.31 17.73 24.66
C LYS A 57 13.70 18.03 24.14
N VAL A 58 14.74 17.39 24.69
CA VAL A 58 16.14 17.56 24.25
C VAL A 58 16.32 17.15 22.79
N GLU A 59 15.74 16.01 22.40
CA GLU A 59 15.81 15.53 21.01
C GLU A 59 15.02 16.43 20.04
N TYR A 60 13.86 16.93 20.47
CA TYR A 60 13.10 17.93 19.71
C TYR A 60 13.88 19.22 19.48
N GLU A 61 14.53 19.72 20.52
CA GLU A 61 15.31 20.94 20.46
C GLU A 61 16.52 20.78 19.53
N LYS A 62 17.16 19.62 19.57
CA LYS A 62 18.21 19.25 18.62
C LYS A 62 17.69 19.26 17.17
N ILE A 63 16.53 18.67 16.91
CA ILE A 63 15.90 18.66 15.58
C ILE A 63 15.66 20.09 15.07
N VAL A 64 15.11 20.98 15.91
CA VAL A 64 14.83 22.37 15.52
C VAL A 64 16.14 23.15 15.30
N LYS A 65 17.13 23.01 16.18
CA LYS A 65 18.47 23.61 16.03
C LYS A 65 19.15 23.15 14.73
N ASP A 66 19.09 21.86 14.41
CA ASP A 66 19.62 21.31 13.17
C ASP A 66 18.88 21.87 11.94
N GLN A 67 17.54 21.99 12.00
CA GLN A 67 16.76 22.54 10.90
C GLN A 67 17.04 24.04 10.69
N LEU A 68 17.26 24.80 11.76
CA LEU A 68 17.67 26.21 11.70
C LEU A 68 19.05 26.36 11.03
N ALA A 69 20.03 25.57 11.47
CA ALA A 69 21.39 25.60 10.92
C ALA A 69 21.43 25.26 9.42
N ASN A 70 20.53 24.38 8.96
CA ASN A 70 20.42 24.00 7.56
C ASN A 70 19.49 24.91 6.72
N GLY A 71 18.94 25.98 7.30
CA GLY A 71 18.00 26.89 6.61
C GLY A 71 16.70 26.23 6.15
N ILE A 72 16.29 25.14 6.81
CA ILE A 72 15.00 24.45 6.56
C ILE A 72 13.88 25.24 7.22
N VAL A 73 14.12 25.68 8.46
CA VAL A 73 13.24 26.57 9.22
C VAL A 73 13.99 27.85 9.55
N GLU A 74 13.25 28.92 9.79
CA GLU A 74 13.77 30.21 10.23
C GLU A 74 12.88 30.77 11.34
N LYS A 75 13.42 31.72 12.11
CA LYS A 75 12.60 32.47 13.08
C LYS A 75 11.56 33.26 12.31
N ALA A 76 10.29 33.10 12.68
CA ALA A 76 9.21 33.85 12.08
C ALA A 76 9.24 35.31 12.57
N PRO A 77 8.92 36.29 11.72
CA PRO A 77 8.79 37.67 12.17
C PRO A 77 7.62 37.81 13.15
N GLU A 78 7.78 38.68 14.16
CA GLU A 78 6.75 38.97 15.18
C GLU A 78 5.41 39.33 14.53
N LYS A 79 5.46 40.14 13.48
CA LYS A 79 4.32 40.43 12.61
C LYS A 79 4.41 39.57 11.35
N PRO A 80 3.37 38.77 11.04
CA PRO A 80 3.31 38.08 9.76
C PRO A 80 3.47 39.05 8.59
N ALA A 81 4.33 38.68 7.65
CA ALA A 81 4.55 39.44 6.42
C ALA A 81 3.48 39.11 5.37
N GLY A 82 2.91 37.90 5.43
CA GLY A 82 1.89 37.42 4.51
C GLY A 82 0.45 37.68 4.96
N LYS A 83 -0.50 37.64 4.00
CA LYS A 83 -1.95 37.62 4.28
C LYS A 83 -2.44 36.27 4.80
N ARG A 84 -1.62 35.23 4.71
CA ARG A 84 -1.93 33.83 5.06
C ARG A 84 -1.01 33.41 6.19
N THR A 85 -1.57 33.23 7.37
CA THR A 85 -0.84 32.85 8.57
C THR A 85 -1.49 31.60 9.16
N TYR A 86 -0.72 30.54 9.34
CA TYR A 86 -1.22 29.31 9.92
C TYR A 86 -0.15 28.65 10.81
N TYR A 87 -0.55 28.25 12.02
CA TYR A 87 0.30 27.57 12.98
C TYR A 87 -0.02 26.07 12.97
N MET A 88 0.92 25.28 12.48
CA MET A 88 0.82 23.83 12.39
C MET A 88 1.10 23.22 13.76
N PRO A 89 0.13 22.49 14.34
CA PRO A 89 0.41 21.65 15.49
C PRO A 89 1.39 20.54 15.12
N HIS A 90 2.18 20.07 16.08
CA HIS A 90 3.14 18.98 15.88
C HIS A 90 3.11 17.96 17.02
N LYS A 91 3.53 16.73 16.70
CA LYS A 91 3.58 15.61 17.65
C LYS A 91 4.77 14.68 17.40
N PRO A 92 5.29 14.00 18.44
CA PRO A 92 6.40 13.07 18.29
C PRO A 92 5.93 11.77 17.67
N VAL A 93 6.69 11.29 16.69
CA VAL A 93 6.63 9.91 16.23
C VAL A 93 7.94 9.24 16.59
N ILE A 94 7.83 8.25 17.47
CA ILE A 94 8.95 7.47 17.98
C ILE A 94 9.00 6.18 17.17
N ARG A 95 10.08 5.94 16.43
CA ARG A 95 10.31 4.66 15.76
C ARG A 95 11.31 3.84 16.58
N GLU A 96 10.79 2.83 17.27
CA GLU A 96 11.56 1.78 17.92
C GLU A 96 11.91 0.73 16.85
N ASN A 97 13.10 0.81 16.26
CA ASN A 97 13.55 -0.23 15.34
C ASN A 97 14.31 -1.29 16.14
N ALA A 98 13.80 -2.52 16.18
CA ALA A 98 14.45 -3.66 16.84
C ALA A 98 15.71 -4.16 16.11
N THR A 99 15.96 -3.74 14.86
CA THR A 99 16.95 -4.36 13.97
C THR A 99 18.24 -3.56 13.77
N THR A 100 18.35 -2.35 14.34
CA THR A 100 19.60 -1.57 14.30
C THR A 100 19.92 -1.07 15.70
N THR A 101 21.08 -1.46 16.22
CA THR A 101 21.64 -1.13 17.54
C THR A 101 22.00 0.36 17.71
N THR A 102 21.22 1.27 17.11
CA THR A 102 21.54 2.69 17.04
C THR A 102 20.25 3.51 17.17
N THR A 103 20.00 3.95 18.42
CA THR A 103 19.13 5.08 18.82
C THR A 103 17.69 5.12 18.29
N THR A 104 16.72 5.15 19.19
CA THR A 104 15.31 5.50 18.90
C THR A 104 15.22 6.77 18.06
N LYS A 105 14.81 6.67 16.79
CA LYS A 105 14.71 7.85 15.91
C LYS A 105 13.39 8.55 16.18
N ILE A 106 13.47 9.73 16.80
CA ILE A 106 12.33 10.62 17.01
C ILE A 106 12.16 11.51 15.77
N ARG A 107 10.91 11.67 15.32
CA ARG A 107 10.55 12.61 14.25
C ARG A 107 9.47 13.56 14.74
N MET A 108 9.64 14.84 14.44
CA MET A 108 8.61 15.85 14.60
C MET A 108 7.66 15.78 13.40
N VAL A 109 6.39 15.44 13.64
CA VAL A 109 5.36 15.36 12.61
C VAL A 109 4.38 16.51 12.79
N PHE A 110 4.20 17.29 11.72
CA PHE A 110 3.23 18.38 11.67
C PHE A 110 1.87 17.89 11.20
N ASP A 111 0.82 18.32 11.88
CA ASP A 111 -0.56 18.04 11.50
C ASP A 111 -1.11 19.23 10.71
N VAL A 112 -0.96 19.13 9.40
CA VAL A 112 -1.29 20.14 8.39
C VAL A 112 -2.80 20.11 8.07
N SER A 113 -3.52 19.08 8.49
CA SER A 113 -4.97 18.94 8.32
C SER A 113 -5.74 19.43 9.55
N ALA A 114 -5.06 19.88 10.60
CA ALA A 114 -5.71 20.39 11.80
C ALA A 114 -6.56 21.64 11.51
N LYS A 115 -7.80 21.65 11.97
CA LYS A 115 -8.66 22.83 11.86
C LYS A 115 -8.51 23.72 13.09
N PRO A 116 -8.24 25.03 12.96
CA PRO A 116 -8.12 25.92 14.10
C PRO A 116 -9.41 26.01 14.93
N ALA A 117 -10.54 25.94 14.25
CA ALA A 117 -11.88 25.92 14.82
C ALA A 117 -12.79 25.02 13.94
N PRO A 118 -13.94 24.55 14.44
CA PRO A 118 -14.81 23.63 13.68
C PRO A 118 -15.21 24.13 12.28
N LEU A 119 -15.36 25.45 12.10
CA LEU A 119 -15.74 26.08 10.84
C LEU A 119 -14.55 26.68 10.06
N ALA A 120 -13.33 26.55 10.58
CA ALA A 120 -12.13 27.08 9.93
C ALA A 120 -11.50 26.02 9.02
N ASN A 121 -10.96 26.46 7.89
CA ASN A 121 -10.26 25.57 6.98
C ASN A 121 -8.88 25.19 7.54
N SER A 122 -8.45 23.96 7.26
CA SER A 122 -7.04 23.58 7.40
C SER A 122 -6.20 24.19 6.28
N ILE A 123 -4.88 24.18 6.41
CA ILE A 123 -4.02 24.69 5.34
C ILE A 123 -4.11 23.80 4.10
N ASN A 124 -4.28 22.47 4.25
CA ASN A 124 -4.51 21.54 3.13
C ASN A 124 -5.78 21.91 2.33
N GLU A 125 -6.88 22.25 3.01
CA GLU A 125 -8.13 22.70 2.36
C GLU A 125 -7.99 24.06 1.65
N CYS A 126 -6.94 24.82 1.95
CA CYS A 126 -6.65 26.11 1.33
C CYS A 126 -5.61 26.02 0.22
N MET A 127 -5.04 24.84 -0.04
CA MET A 127 -4.02 24.62 -1.06
C MET A 127 -4.60 23.85 -2.24
N PHE A 128 -4.12 24.18 -3.44
CA PHE A 128 -4.38 23.37 -4.61
C PHE A 128 -3.38 22.22 -4.64
N THR A 129 -3.85 20.99 -4.46
CA THR A 129 -3.02 19.76 -4.39
C THR A 129 -2.21 19.53 -5.67
N GLY A 130 -2.72 19.97 -6.82
CA GLY A 130 -2.14 19.66 -8.13
C GLY A 130 -2.48 18.24 -8.60
N PRO A 131 -2.26 17.93 -9.89
CA PRO A 131 -2.44 16.58 -10.41
C PRO A 131 -1.38 15.62 -9.83
N SER A 132 -1.72 14.33 -9.73
CA SER A 132 -0.73 13.30 -9.41
C SER A 132 0.22 13.13 -10.59
N LEU A 133 1.51 13.42 -10.37
CA LEU A 133 2.59 13.19 -11.33
C LEU A 133 3.36 11.89 -11.04
N GLN A 134 2.95 11.15 -10.01
CA GLN A 134 3.66 9.97 -9.57
C GLN A 134 3.24 8.75 -10.38
N PRO A 135 4.20 7.91 -10.82
CA PRO A 135 3.87 6.61 -11.37
C PRO A 135 3.08 5.78 -10.35
N LEU A 136 2.21 4.89 -10.85
CA LEU A 136 1.43 4.03 -9.97
C LEU A 136 2.37 3.12 -9.16
N LEU A 137 2.17 3.08 -7.85
CA LEU A 137 2.96 2.28 -6.92
C LEU A 137 3.02 0.81 -7.38
N TRP A 138 1.89 0.27 -7.83
CA TRP A 138 1.78 -1.10 -8.30
C TRP A 138 2.65 -1.36 -9.55
N ASP A 139 2.66 -0.43 -10.51
CA ASP A 139 3.47 -0.55 -11.73
C ASP A 139 4.97 -0.57 -11.42
N ILE A 140 5.39 0.20 -10.42
CA ILE A 140 6.80 0.23 -9.97
C ILE A 140 7.16 -1.10 -9.32
N LEU A 141 6.31 -1.62 -8.43
CA LEU A 141 6.52 -2.90 -7.79
C LEU A 141 6.53 -4.07 -8.79
N ILE A 142 5.67 -4.04 -9.82
CA ILE A 142 5.69 -5.04 -10.88
C ILE A 142 6.96 -4.91 -11.72
N ARG A 143 7.36 -3.71 -12.16
CA ARG A 143 8.61 -3.49 -12.90
C ARG A 143 9.83 -3.93 -12.10
N ALA A 144 9.84 -3.68 -10.79
CA ALA A 144 10.86 -4.16 -9.86
C ALA A 144 11.00 -5.68 -9.85
N ARG A 145 10.07 -6.43 -10.43
CA ARG A 145 10.11 -7.90 -10.56
C ARG A 145 10.40 -8.38 -11.98
N MET A 146 10.34 -7.51 -12.99
CA MET A 146 10.43 -7.94 -14.40
C MET A 146 11.83 -8.35 -14.85
N THR A 147 12.88 -7.97 -14.12
CA THR A 147 14.28 -8.19 -14.50
C THR A 147 15.09 -8.85 -13.40
N PRO A 148 16.20 -9.52 -13.73
CA PRO A 148 17.02 -10.20 -12.74
C PRO A 148 17.84 -9.27 -11.84
N ASN A 149 18.14 -8.04 -12.28
CA ASN A 149 18.87 -7.07 -11.46
C ASN A 149 18.00 -5.86 -11.15
N LEU A 150 18.17 -5.34 -9.95
CA LEU A 150 17.46 -4.17 -9.43
C LEU A 150 18.45 -3.25 -8.74
N LEU A 151 18.35 -1.95 -9.04
CA LEU A 151 19.08 -0.88 -8.39
C LEU A 151 18.07 0.11 -7.81
N LEU A 152 18.23 0.42 -6.53
CA LEU A 152 17.40 1.36 -5.79
C LEU A 152 18.26 2.44 -5.16
N ALA A 153 17.69 3.63 -4.97
CA ALA A 153 18.29 4.66 -4.14
C ALA A 153 17.24 5.63 -3.60
N ASP A 154 17.66 6.46 -2.63
CA ASP A 154 16.85 7.53 -2.05
C ASP A 154 17.38 8.90 -2.51
N ILE A 155 16.49 9.84 -2.80
CA ILE A 155 16.81 11.26 -2.90
C ILE A 155 16.86 11.86 -1.49
N GLN A 156 18.00 12.44 -1.12
CA GLN A 156 18.20 12.97 0.22
C GLN A 156 17.26 14.12 0.53
N LYS A 157 16.38 13.91 1.51
CA LYS A 157 15.48 14.95 2.03
C LYS A 157 14.73 15.69 0.90
N ALA A 158 14.23 14.95 -0.10
CA ALA A 158 13.74 15.49 -1.38
C ALA A 158 12.88 16.75 -1.25
N PHE A 159 11.81 16.72 -0.44
CA PHE A 159 10.95 17.90 -0.25
C PHE A 159 11.69 19.12 0.32
N LEU A 160 12.64 18.91 1.23
CA LEU A 160 13.39 19.99 1.88
C LEU A 160 14.39 20.68 0.94
N GLN A 161 14.65 20.12 -0.24
CA GLN A 161 15.44 20.80 -1.27
C GLN A 161 14.65 21.95 -1.93
N ILE A 162 13.31 21.90 -1.86
CA ILE A 162 12.42 22.87 -2.51
C ILE A 162 12.20 24.07 -1.60
N GLY A 163 12.53 25.27 -2.10
CA GLY A 163 12.29 26.53 -1.40
C GLY A 163 10.83 26.96 -1.41
N VAL A 164 10.33 27.40 -0.26
CA VAL A 164 9.02 28.07 -0.14
C VAL A 164 9.23 29.57 -0.36
N LYS A 165 8.42 30.15 -1.25
CA LYS A 165 8.42 31.58 -1.53
C LYS A 165 8.16 32.35 -0.24
N GLU A 166 8.93 33.41 0.01
CA GLU A 166 8.88 34.18 1.26
C GLU A 166 7.47 34.64 1.64
N THR A 167 6.66 35.02 0.66
CA THR A 167 5.26 35.45 0.84
C THR A 167 4.32 34.37 1.36
N ASP A 168 4.68 33.10 1.20
CA ASP A 168 3.87 31.93 1.58
C ASP A 168 4.41 31.20 2.82
N ARG A 169 5.62 31.53 3.29
CA ARG A 169 6.25 30.87 4.47
C ARG A 169 5.42 31.00 5.75
N ASP A 170 4.67 32.08 5.89
CA ASP A 170 3.81 32.30 7.07
C ASP A 170 2.61 31.32 7.13
N ALA A 171 2.31 30.60 6.05
CA ALA A 171 1.35 29.49 6.05
C ALA A 171 1.87 28.23 6.75
N PHE A 172 3.17 28.15 7.05
CA PHE A 172 3.83 27.00 7.64
C PHE A 172 4.56 27.36 8.94
N ARG A 173 3.88 28.12 9.83
CA ARG A 173 4.44 28.47 11.14
C ARG A 173 4.27 27.33 12.14
N PHE A 174 5.11 27.31 13.17
CA PHE A 174 4.93 26.47 14.35
C PHE A 174 5.56 27.12 15.58
N LEU A 175 5.10 26.69 16.75
CA LEU A 175 5.61 27.16 18.04
C LEU A 175 6.53 26.10 18.63
N PHE A 176 7.68 26.53 19.16
CA PHE A 176 8.57 25.66 19.89
C PHE A 176 9.33 26.44 20.97
N GLU A 177 9.64 25.79 22.09
CA GLU A 177 10.42 26.37 23.17
C GLU A 177 11.90 25.97 23.03
N ILE A 178 12.77 26.95 22.85
CA ILE A 178 14.22 26.77 22.71
C ILE A 178 14.92 27.50 23.85
N ASP A 179 15.84 26.82 24.55
CA ASP A 179 16.57 27.39 25.69
C ASP A 179 15.67 28.04 26.77
N GLY A 180 14.47 27.50 27.00
CA GLY A 180 13.51 28.02 28.00
C GLY A 180 12.64 29.18 27.51
N LYS A 181 12.77 29.59 26.24
CA LYS A 181 12.00 30.68 25.64
C LYS A 181 11.12 30.16 24.51
N GLU A 182 9.85 30.51 24.58
CA GLU A 182 8.92 30.27 23.48
C GLU A 182 9.24 31.17 22.29
N GLU A 183 9.43 30.55 21.12
CA GLU A 183 9.69 31.25 19.87
C GLU A 183 8.79 30.73 18.74
N HIS A 184 8.59 31.59 17.75
CA HIS A 184 7.80 31.30 16.57
C HIS A 184 8.74 31.00 15.42
N PHE A 185 8.52 29.86 14.77
CA PHE A 185 9.31 29.43 13.63
C PHE A 185 8.42 29.29 12.40
N ARG A 186 9.03 29.32 11.22
CA ARG A 186 8.35 29.01 9.95
C ARG A 186 9.25 28.23 9.02
N PHE A 187 8.65 27.41 8.16
CA PHE A 187 9.39 26.67 7.14
C PHE A 187 9.80 27.59 5.99
N ALA A 188 11.09 27.55 5.64
CA ALA A 188 11.65 28.15 4.42
C ALA A 188 11.74 27.13 3.27
N ARG A 189 11.63 25.84 3.59
CA ARG A 189 11.62 24.71 2.65
C ARG A 189 10.32 23.92 2.79
N LEU A 190 9.92 23.21 1.74
CA LEU A 190 8.62 22.53 1.68
C LEU A 190 8.48 21.45 2.78
N PRO A 191 7.57 21.60 3.76
CA PRO A 191 7.43 20.63 4.84
C PRO A 191 6.75 19.33 4.37
N PHE A 192 7.00 18.26 5.13
CA PHE A 192 6.30 16.97 4.97
C PHE A 192 4.86 17.07 5.47
N GLY A 193 3.93 16.34 4.83
CA GLY A 193 2.52 16.25 5.24
C GLY A 193 1.59 17.27 4.57
N VAL A 194 2.14 18.18 3.76
CA VAL A 194 1.36 19.07 2.89
C VAL A 194 0.87 18.31 1.66
N GLU A 195 -0.43 18.42 1.36
CA GLU A 195 -1.07 17.71 0.25
C GLU A 195 -0.47 18.05 -1.11
N ALA A 196 -0.05 19.30 -1.32
CA ALA A 196 0.57 19.74 -2.57
C ALA A 196 2.04 19.28 -2.72
N SER A 197 2.67 18.74 -1.67
CA SER A 197 4.10 18.41 -1.68
C SER A 197 4.50 17.38 -2.75
N PRO A 198 3.75 16.29 -2.97
CA PRO A 198 4.05 15.32 -4.03
C PRO A 198 4.06 15.96 -5.42
N PHE A 199 3.09 16.82 -5.73
CA PHE A 199 3.03 17.53 -7.00
C PHE A 199 4.22 18.48 -7.15
N LEU A 200 4.52 19.29 -6.13
CA LEU A 200 5.64 20.24 -6.17
C LEU A 200 6.98 19.53 -6.39
N LEU A 201 7.18 18.38 -5.75
CA LEU A 201 8.37 17.55 -5.97
C LEU A 201 8.44 17.02 -7.40
N GLY A 202 7.36 16.39 -7.87
CA GLY A 202 7.30 15.83 -9.23
C GLY A 202 7.50 16.89 -10.30
N ALA A 203 6.86 18.05 -10.17
CA ALA A 203 6.97 19.15 -11.11
C ALA A 203 8.39 19.76 -11.12
N THR A 204 9.00 19.92 -9.96
CA THR A 204 10.37 20.46 -9.84
C THR A 204 11.38 19.49 -10.46
N LEU A 205 11.30 18.20 -10.13
CA LEU A 205 12.15 17.18 -10.74
C LEU A 205 11.94 17.11 -12.25
N GLY A 206 10.68 17.10 -12.70
CA GLY A 206 10.32 17.11 -14.12
C GLY A 206 10.95 18.27 -14.89
N TYR A 207 10.88 19.47 -14.33
CA TYR A 207 11.53 20.66 -14.89
C TYR A 207 13.05 20.48 -15.04
N HIS A 208 13.75 19.99 -14.01
CA HIS A 208 15.19 19.76 -14.09
C HIS A 208 15.58 18.66 -15.08
N LEU A 209 14.76 17.62 -15.18
CA LEU A 209 14.96 16.50 -16.09
C LEU A 209 14.76 16.90 -17.56
N GLU A 210 13.83 17.82 -17.86
CA GLU A 210 13.58 18.33 -19.22
C GLU A 210 14.69 19.21 -19.76
N GLN A 211 15.51 19.78 -18.89
CA GLN A 211 16.65 20.64 -19.27
C GLN A 211 17.92 19.83 -19.59
N GLN A 212 17.89 18.51 -19.40
CA GLN A 212 19.07 17.67 -19.60
C GLN A 212 19.38 17.46 -21.09
N PRO A 213 20.67 17.39 -21.47
CA PRO A 213 21.07 17.14 -22.85
C PRO A 213 20.67 15.74 -23.33
N THR A 214 20.49 15.58 -24.64
CA THR A 214 20.09 14.32 -25.31
C THR A 214 20.98 13.13 -24.95
N ARG A 215 22.26 13.35 -24.59
CA ARG A 215 23.15 12.25 -24.15
C ARG A 215 22.63 11.50 -22.91
N PHE A 216 21.78 12.13 -22.10
CA PHE A 216 21.19 11.55 -20.89
C PHE A 216 19.73 11.09 -21.09
N GLU A 217 19.22 11.06 -22.32
CA GLU A 217 17.81 10.80 -22.62
C GLU A 217 17.29 9.48 -22.03
N GLU A 218 18.09 8.41 -22.11
CA GLU A 218 17.75 7.11 -21.51
C GLU A 218 17.62 7.20 -19.97
N THR A 219 18.59 7.80 -19.30
CA THR A 219 18.60 7.97 -17.84
C THR A 219 17.46 8.89 -17.38
N VAL A 220 17.21 9.98 -18.10
CA VAL A 220 16.10 10.91 -17.85
C VAL A 220 14.76 10.19 -17.97
N THR A 221 14.58 9.39 -19.01
CA THR A 221 13.35 8.61 -19.22
C THR A 221 13.15 7.62 -18.07
N ALA A 222 14.19 6.88 -17.71
CA ALA A 222 14.15 5.95 -16.59
C ALA A 222 13.82 6.66 -15.25
N LEU A 223 14.37 7.84 -14.98
CA LEU A 223 14.04 8.65 -13.79
C LEU A 223 12.58 9.10 -13.80
N LYS A 224 12.06 9.61 -14.93
CA LYS A 224 10.65 10.02 -15.04
C LYS A 224 9.69 8.87 -14.79
N GLU A 225 10.02 7.69 -15.31
CA GLU A 225 9.13 6.53 -15.24
C GLU A 225 9.23 5.74 -13.94
N ASN A 226 10.39 5.73 -13.28
CA ASN A 226 10.70 4.82 -12.17
C ASN A 226 11.04 5.51 -10.84
N THR A 227 10.88 6.83 -10.75
CA THR A 227 10.99 7.54 -9.47
C THR A 227 9.63 7.63 -8.77
N TYR A 228 9.53 7.06 -7.57
CA TYR A 228 8.36 7.16 -6.70
C TYR A 228 8.66 8.07 -5.51
N VAL A 229 8.13 9.29 -5.51
CA VAL A 229 8.42 10.30 -4.47
C VAL A 229 9.94 10.55 -4.40
N ASP A 230 10.62 10.03 -3.39
CA ASP A 230 12.05 10.11 -3.12
C ASP A 230 12.79 8.81 -3.48
N ASN A 231 12.10 7.74 -3.86
CA ASN A 231 12.71 6.45 -4.21
C ASN A 231 12.99 6.40 -5.72
N ILE A 232 14.25 6.19 -6.09
CA ILE A 232 14.69 5.96 -7.47
C ILE A 232 14.82 4.46 -7.69
N MET A 233 14.39 4.00 -8.86
CA MET A 233 14.53 2.61 -9.27
C MET A 233 15.07 2.51 -10.69
N LYS A 234 16.00 1.58 -10.92
CA LYS A 234 16.35 1.08 -12.25
C LYS A 234 16.39 -0.44 -12.24
N THR A 235 15.79 -1.02 -13.27
CA THR A 235 15.75 -2.46 -13.52
C THR A 235 16.56 -2.77 -14.77
N GLY A 236 17.17 -3.95 -14.83
CA GLY A 236 17.97 -4.36 -15.98
C GLY A 236 18.49 -5.79 -15.90
N SER A 237 19.01 -6.28 -17.01
CA SER A 237 19.79 -7.52 -17.09
C SER A 237 21.28 -7.24 -17.18
N ASP A 238 21.67 -6.09 -17.74
CA ASP A 238 23.06 -5.66 -17.88
C ASP A 238 23.52 -4.85 -16.65
N THR A 239 24.68 -5.24 -16.10
CA THR A 239 25.30 -4.55 -14.96
C THR A 239 25.88 -3.21 -15.38
N ASP A 240 26.40 -3.09 -16.60
CA ASP A 240 27.04 -1.87 -17.08
C ASP A 240 26.01 -0.78 -17.36
N ASP A 241 24.83 -1.13 -17.88
CA ASP A 241 23.67 -0.23 -18.00
C ASP A 241 23.25 0.34 -16.64
N LEU A 242 23.16 -0.52 -15.61
CA LEU A 242 22.83 -0.09 -14.25
C LEU A 242 23.91 0.82 -13.65
N ARG A 243 25.19 0.55 -13.92
CA ARG A 243 26.30 1.42 -13.50
C ARG A 243 26.24 2.78 -14.18
N LYS A 244 26.04 2.80 -15.49
CA LYS A 244 25.86 4.03 -16.28
C LYS A 244 24.70 4.85 -15.72
N PHE A 245 23.55 4.21 -15.46
CA PHE A 245 22.40 4.89 -14.85
C PHE A 245 22.74 5.47 -13.47
N LYS A 246 23.44 4.71 -12.60
CA LYS A 246 23.87 5.19 -11.27
C LYS A 246 24.71 6.46 -11.38
N GLU A 247 25.69 6.47 -12.28
CA GLU A 247 26.60 7.60 -12.49
C GLU A 247 25.88 8.81 -13.09
N GLU A 248 25.13 8.62 -14.17
CA GLU A 248 24.43 9.71 -14.87
C GLU A 248 23.33 10.32 -14.00
N SER A 249 22.51 9.51 -13.33
CA SER A 249 21.44 10.00 -12.46
C SER A 249 22.01 10.80 -11.27
N SER A 250 23.14 10.35 -10.71
CA SER A 250 23.83 11.09 -9.64
C SER A 250 24.29 12.46 -10.13
N ILE A 251 24.87 12.56 -11.33
CA ILE A 251 25.29 13.85 -11.92
C ILE A 251 24.09 14.77 -12.13
N ILE A 252 23.02 14.25 -12.76
CA ILE A 252 21.82 15.01 -13.10
C ILE A 252 21.16 15.58 -11.85
N LEU A 253 20.96 14.74 -10.82
CA LEU A 253 20.26 15.17 -9.62
C LEU A 253 21.15 16.00 -8.68
N GLU A 254 22.47 15.80 -8.66
CA GLU A 254 23.39 16.69 -7.93
C GLU A 254 23.38 18.12 -8.50
N ASP A 255 23.36 18.26 -9.82
CA ASP A 255 23.22 19.56 -10.49
C ASP A 255 21.90 20.25 -10.10
N ALA A 256 20.82 19.47 -10.02
CA ALA A 256 19.51 19.91 -9.57
C ALA A 256 19.40 20.14 -8.04
N LYS A 257 20.45 19.88 -7.25
CA LYS A 257 20.46 19.95 -5.77
C LYS A 257 19.54 18.93 -5.09
N PHE A 258 19.37 17.77 -5.71
CA PHE A 258 18.67 16.59 -5.19
C PHE A 258 19.65 15.40 -5.04
N PRO A 259 20.65 15.48 -4.15
CA PRO A 259 21.67 14.44 -4.03
C PRO A 259 21.05 13.07 -3.77
N ILE A 260 21.54 12.05 -4.48
CA ILE A 260 21.13 10.65 -4.32
C ILE A 260 22.03 9.98 -3.28
N HIS A 261 21.47 9.10 -2.45
CA HIS A 261 22.25 8.28 -1.51
C HIS A 261 21.63 6.89 -1.31
N LYS A 262 22.34 6.04 -0.55
CA LYS A 262 21.88 4.70 -0.17
C LYS A 262 21.54 3.86 -1.41
N TRP A 263 22.50 3.73 -2.31
CA TRP A 263 22.34 2.82 -3.42
C TRP A 263 22.29 1.39 -2.89
N GLU A 264 21.24 0.67 -3.25
CA GLU A 264 21.01 -0.73 -2.88
C GLU A 264 20.78 -1.58 -4.11
N SER A 265 21.34 -2.77 -4.13
CA SER A 265 21.20 -3.66 -5.26
C SER A 265 21.42 -5.11 -4.86
N ASN A 266 20.87 -6.04 -5.66
CA ASN A 266 21.28 -7.43 -5.65
C ASN A 266 22.61 -7.67 -6.41
N ILE A 267 23.29 -6.60 -6.84
CA ILE A 267 24.65 -6.61 -7.38
C ILE A 267 25.57 -5.86 -6.42
N ALA A 268 26.46 -6.60 -5.74
CA ALA A 268 27.32 -6.06 -4.69
C ALA A 268 28.18 -4.85 -5.12
N CYS A 269 28.64 -4.80 -6.38
CA CYS A 269 29.47 -3.68 -6.85
C CYS A 269 28.70 -2.39 -7.18
N LEU A 270 27.37 -2.42 -7.18
CA LEU A 270 26.51 -1.25 -7.39
C LEU A 270 25.90 -0.71 -6.09
N GLU A 271 26.02 -1.47 -5.01
CA GLU A 271 25.54 -1.13 -3.68
C GLU A 271 26.55 -0.25 -2.94
N ASP A 272 26.06 0.69 -2.13
CA ASP A 272 26.90 1.48 -1.23
C ASP A 272 27.37 0.63 -0.02
N GLU A 273 28.44 1.06 0.65
CA GLU A 273 28.97 0.31 1.79
C GLU A 273 27.98 0.24 2.98
N ASN A 274 27.96 -0.90 3.68
CA ASN A 274 27.18 -1.13 4.90
C ASN A 274 25.64 -1.05 4.73
N MET A 275 25.12 -1.30 3.53
CA MET A 275 23.67 -1.40 3.34
C MET A 275 23.10 -2.67 3.99
N PRO A 276 21.98 -2.58 4.72
CA PRO A 276 21.41 -3.71 5.46
C PRO A 276 20.87 -4.79 4.51
N ASN A 277 20.92 -6.06 4.94
CA ASN A 277 20.18 -7.16 4.32
C ASN A 277 19.42 -7.94 5.41
N PRO A 278 18.09 -8.14 5.29
CA PRO A 278 17.21 -7.69 4.20
C PRO A 278 16.99 -6.16 4.21
N SER A 279 16.70 -5.61 3.03
CA SER A 279 16.31 -4.21 2.83
C SER A 279 14.82 -4.09 2.53
N LYS A 280 14.38 -2.95 1.96
CA LYS A 280 12.99 -2.70 1.60
C LYS A 280 12.82 -2.13 0.20
N ILE A 281 11.82 -2.63 -0.52
CA ILE A 281 11.33 -2.05 -1.77
C ILE A 281 9.95 -1.46 -1.51
N LEU A 282 9.86 -0.13 -1.40
CA LEU A 282 8.60 0.60 -1.15
C LEU A 282 7.74 -0.01 -0.04
N GLY A 283 8.39 -0.54 1.02
CA GLY A 283 7.73 -1.15 2.18
C GLY A 283 7.74 -2.68 2.21
N HIS A 284 7.98 -3.38 1.10
CA HIS A 284 8.20 -4.82 1.10
C HIS A 284 9.59 -5.18 1.61
N VAL A 285 9.71 -6.22 2.43
CA VAL A 285 11.02 -6.77 2.82
C VAL A 285 11.65 -7.43 1.59
N TRP A 286 12.90 -7.10 1.29
CA TRP A 286 13.66 -7.66 0.17
C TRP A 286 15.01 -8.17 0.64
N ASP A 287 15.20 -9.48 0.56
CA ASP A 287 16.51 -10.09 0.71
C ASP A 287 17.27 -9.95 -0.61
N LYS A 288 18.34 -9.16 -0.60
CA LYS A 288 19.17 -8.84 -1.78
C LYS A 288 20.08 -9.99 -2.19
N GLN A 289 20.44 -10.86 -1.24
CA GLN A 289 21.34 -12.00 -1.49
C GLN A 289 20.59 -13.14 -2.17
N GLU A 290 19.44 -13.51 -1.61
CA GLU A 290 18.56 -14.55 -2.18
C GLU A 290 17.62 -14.00 -3.26
N ASP A 291 17.54 -12.68 -3.39
CA ASP A 291 16.65 -11.95 -4.29
C ASP A 291 15.17 -12.31 -4.12
N THR A 292 14.68 -12.27 -2.88
CA THR A 292 13.31 -12.65 -2.52
C THR A 292 12.55 -11.51 -1.85
N LEU A 293 11.25 -11.41 -2.18
CA LEU A 293 10.29 -10.57 -1.47
C LEU A 293 9.68 -11.36 -0.33
N GLU A 294 9.63 -10.76 0.85
CA GLU A 294 9.14 -11.42 2.05
C GLU A 294 7.94 -10.68 2.66
N PHE A 295 6.93 -11.47 3.02
CA PHE A 295 5.85 -11.06 3.90
C PHE A 295 6.08 -11.70 5.27
N GLU A 296 6.18 -10.87 6.30
CA GLU A 296 6.33 -11.31 7.69
C GLU A 296 4.98 -11.27 8.42
N ALA A 297 4.51 -12.43 8.85
CA ALA A 297 3.30 -12.54 9.65
C ALA A 297 3.59 -12.07 11.08
N ALA A 298 3.07 -10.89 11.46
CA ALA A 298 3.25 -10.43 12.84
C ALA A 298 2.62 -11.40 13.87
N THR A 299 3.33 -11.65 14.97
CA THR A 299 2.81 -12.42 16.09
C THR A 299 1.87 -11.58 16.94
N MET A 300 0.80 -12.21 17.45
CA MET A 300 -0.07 -11.55 18.42
C MET A 300 0.49 -11.75 19.82
N PRO A 301 0.51 -10.70 20.67
CA PRO A 301 0.77 -10.87 22.09
C PRO A 301 -0.32 -11.78 22.68
N GLU A 302 0.10 -12.76 23.48
CA GLU A 302 -0.83 -13.62 24.21
C GLU A 302 -1.70 -12.79 25.16
N ASN A 303 -2.96 -13.20 25.36
CA ASN A 303 -3.91 -12.62 26.32
C ASN A 303 -4.38 -11.17 26.09
N GLN A 304 -4.32 -10.63 24.86
CA GLN A 304 -4.97 -9.35 24.57
C GLN A 304 -6.48 -9.49 24.29
N PRO A 305 -7.32 -8.52 24.74
CA PRO A 305 -8.72 -8.43 24.36
C PRO A 305 -8.90 -8.38 22.84
N VAL A 306 -9.81 -9.20 22.32
CA VAL A 306 -10.16 -9.17 20.89
C VAL A 306 -11.36 -8.26 20.71
N THR A 307 -11.14 -7.11 20.09
CA THR A 307 -12.12 -6.05 19.90
C THR A 307 -12.19 -5.69 18.42
N LYS A 308 -13.24 -4.97 17.98
CA LYS A 308 -13.32 -4.47 16.61
C LYS A 308 -12.08 -3.65 16.24
N ARG A 309 -11.62 -2.81 17.17
CA ARG A 309 -10.43 -1.97 17.01
C ARG A 309 -9.17 -2.81 16.82
N SER A 310 -8.96 -3.86 17.62
CA SER A 310 -7.75 -4.68 17.51
C SER A 310 -7.76 -5.55 16.24
N ILE A 311 -8.92 -6.08 15.85
CA ILE A 311 -9.12 -6.79 14.58
C ILE A 311 -8.78 -5.90 13.39
N LEU A 312 -9.42 -4.73 13.29
CA LEU A 312 -9.20 -3.79 12.18
C LEU A 312 -7.75 -3.31 12.12
N SER A 313 -7.17 -2.96 13.27
CA SER A 313 -5.77 -2.55 13.36
C SER A 313 -4.83 -3.65 12.87
N ARG A 314 -5.10 -4.92 13.18
CA ARG A 314 -4.30 -6.05 12.70
C ARG A 314 -4.42 -6.24 11.19
N LEU A 315 -5.64 -6.20 10.63
CA LEU A 315 -5.88 -6.30 9.19
C LEU A 315 -5.20 -5.16 8.43
N GLY A 316 -5.31 -3.93 8.93
CA GLY A 316 -4.69 -2.74 8.31
C GLY A 316 -3.16 -2.69 8.41
N ARG A 317 -2.54 -3.47 9.30
CA ARG A 317 -1.08 -3.62 9.38
C ARG A 317 -0.50 -4.54 8.30
N VAL A 318 -1.34 -5.34 7.63
CA VAL A 318 -0.89 -6.20 6.52
C VAL A 318 -0.63 -5.31 5.30
N TYR A 319 0.64 -5.01 5.06
CA TYR A 319 1.08 -4.29 3.87
C TYR A 319 1.45 -5.30 2.77
N ASP A 320 0.55 -5.48 1.80
CA ASP A 320 0.71 -6.44 0.71
C ASP A 320 0.18 -5.87 -0.63
N PRO A 321 0.79 -4.80 -1.17
CA PRO A 321 0.33 -4.20 -2.43
C PRO A 321 0.49 -5.12 -3.65
N LEU A 322 1.30 -6.17 -3.57
CA LEU A 322 1.41 -7.21 -4.62
C LEU A 322 0.41 -8.36 -4.45
N GLY A 323 -0.35 -8.41 -3.34
CA GLY A 323 -1.38 -9.42 -3.11
C GLY A 323 -0.84 -10.84 -2.85
N MET A 324 0.40 -10.99 -2.39
CA MET A 324 1.05 -12.28 -2.12
C MET A 324 0.30 -13.14 -1.08
N VAL A 325 -0.33 -12.50 -0.10
CA VAL A 325 -1.14 -13.15 0.94
C VAL A 325 -2.62 -12.77 0.85
N SER A 326 -3.03 -12.06 -0.20
CA SER A 326 -4.42 -11.65 -0.41
C SER A 326 -5.45 -12.78 -0.26
N PRO A 327 -5.20 -14.05 -0.68
CA PRO A 327 -6.19 -15.11 -0.52
C PRO A 327 -6.48 -15.47 0.95
N THR A 328 -5.50 -15.30 1.84
CA THR A 328 -5.68 -15.59 3.28
C THR A 328 -6.43 -14.45 3.99
N MET A 329 -6.44 -13.25 3.42
CA MET A 329 -7.05 -12.06 4.03
C MET A 329 -8.58 -12.07 3.99
N ALA A 330 -9.20 -12.84 3.09
CA ALA A 330 -10.66 -12.90 2.94
C ALA A 330 -11.36 -13.33 4.23
N GLU A 331 -10.87 -14.39 4.88
CA GLU A 331 -11.43 -14.88 6.15
C GLU A 331 -11.27 -13.85 7.28
N GLY A 332 -10.13 -13.17 7.36
CA GLY A 332 -9.89 -12.12 8.35
C GLY A 332 -10.85 -10.94 8.20
N LYS A 333 -11.08 -10.49 6.96
CA LYS A 333 -12.06 -9.43 6.64
C LYS A 333 -13.49 -9.85 6.97
N HIS A 334 -13.84 -11.11 6.71
CA HIS A 334 -15.15 -11.64 7.09
C HIS A 334 -15.35 -11.65 8.61
N ILE A 335 -14.33 -12.06 9.38
CA ILE A 335 -14.39 -12.02 10.85
C ILE A 335 -14.61 -10.59 11.35
N PHE A 336 -13.97 -9.59 10.72
CA PHE A 336 -14.21 -8.19 11.05
C PHE A 336 -15.66 -7.76 10.76
N ARG A 337 -16.23 -8.17 9.62
CA ARG A 337 -17.62 -7.90 9.29
C ARG A 337 -18.58 -8.51 10.32
N ASP A 338 -18.41 -9.80 10.64
CA ASP A 338 -19.20 -10.47 11.67
C ASP A 338 -19.07 -9.76 13.03
N ALA A 339 -17.88 -9.27 13.39
CA ALA A 339 -17.67 -8.50 14.61
C ALA A 339 -18.47 -7.19 14.59
N CYS A 340 -18.50 -6.48 13.46
CA CYS A 340 -19.31 -5.28 13.27
C CYS A 340 -20.81 -5.55 13.48
N GLU A 341 -21.31 -6.69 12.99
CA GLU A 341 -22.70 -7.14 13.12
C GLU A 341 -23.12 -7.43 14.57
N GLU A 342 -22.19 -7.68 15.50
CA GLU A 342 -22.51 -7.82 16.93
C GLU A 342 -23.03 -6.52 17.58
N ARG A 343 -22.94 -5.37 16.90
CA ARG A 343 -23.38 -4.04 17.40
C ARG A 343 -22.80 -3.63 18.77
N LYS A 344 -21.65 -4.18 19.15
CA LYS A 344 -20.88 -3.73 20.33
C LYS A 344 -20.01 -2.50 20.02
N GLY A 345 -19.61 -1.77 21.05
CA GLY A 345 -18.65 -0.65 20.91
C GLY A 345 -17.27 -1.09 20.42
N TRP A 346 -16.46 -0.15 19.91
CA TRP A 346 -15.15 -0.42 19.29
C TRP A 346 -14.14 -1.12 20.20
N ASN A 347 -14.20 -0.82 21.49
CA ASN A 347 -13.29 -1.33 22.53
C ASN A 347 -13.89 -2.51 23.32
N ALA A 348 -15.13 -2.90 23.04
CA ALA A 348 -15.76 -4.04 23.70
C ALA A 348 -15.26 -5.37 23.10
N GLU A 349 -15.11 -6.40 23.93
CA GLU A 349 -14.74 -7.73 23.45
C GLU A 349 -15.83 -8.35 22.57
N VAL A 350 -15.40 -8.95 21.46
CA VAL A 350 -16.27 -9.74 20.58
C VAL A 350 -16.75 -11.02 21.30
N SER A 351 -17.78 -11.69 20.77
CA SER A 351 -18.23 -12.96 21.35
C SER A 351 -17.12 -14.01 21.34
N GLU A 352 -17.21 -14.96 22.26
CA GLU A 352 -16.23 -16.04 22.39
C GLU A 352 -16.13 -16.89 21.10
N SER A 353 -17.22 -17.01 20.34
CA SER A 353 -17.20 -17.70 19.04
C SER A 353 -16.35 -16.95 18.00
N LEU A 354 -16.49 -15.63 17.90
CA LEU A 354 -15.69 -14.78 17.01
C LEU A 354 -14.24 -14.68 17.46
N LYS A 355 -13.99 -14.59 18.77
CA LYS A 355 -12.65 -14.62 19.35
C LYS A 355 -11.89 -15.87 18.94
N ARG A 356 -12.52 -17.04 19.03
CA ARG A 356 -11.91 -18.31 18.57
C ARG A 356 -11.62 -18.33 17.06
N LYS A 357 -12.54 -17.84 16.22
CA LYS A 357 -12.31 -17.72 14.76
C LYS A 357 -11.12 -16.80 14.47
N TRP A 358 -11.07 -15.65 15.14
CA TRP A 358 -9.99 -14.67 15.00
C TRP A 358 -8.63 -15.24 15.38
N ILE A 359 -8.52 -15.89 16.54
CA ILE A 359 -7.27 -16.52 16.99
C ILE A 359 -6.83 -17.60 16.01
N LYS A 360 -7.77 -18.45 15.55
CA LYS A 360 -7.48 -19.48 14.55
C LYS A 360 -6.94 -18.88 13.25
N TRP A 361 -7.62 -17.86 12.71
CA TRP A 361 -7.22 -17.18 11.48
C TRP A 361 -5.86 -16.47 11.63
N ASN A 362 -5.60 -15.84 12.78
CA ASN A 362 -4.31 -15.18 12.98
C ASN A 362 -3.17 -16.20 13.09
N ASN A 363 -3.39 -17.35 13.73
CA ASN A 363 -2.38 -18.40 13.91
C ASN A 363 -2.04 -19.17 12.62
N GLN A 364 -2.91 -19.15 11.60
CA GLN A 364 -2.59 -19.73 10.29
C GLN A 364 -1.74 -18.81 9.40
N MET A 365 -1.64 -17.52 9.73
CA MET A 365 -0.79 -16.61 8.97
C MET A 365 0.68 -17.02 9.13
N LYS A 366 1.36 -17.21 8.00
CA LYS A 366 2.76 -17.62 7.95
C LYS A 366 3.57 -16.59 7.18
N ASN A 367 4.88 -16.59 7.43
CA ASN A 367 5.80 -15.87 6.59
C ASN A 367 5.76 -16.46 5.18
N VAL A 368 5.74 -15.59 4.17
CA VAL A 368 5.74 -15.98 2.76
C VAL A 368 6.95 -15.36 2.11
N LYS A 369 7.75 -16.18 1.42
CA LYS A 369 8.87 -15.73 0.61
C LYS A 369 8.59 -16.07 -0.85
N VAL A 370 8.78 -15.11 -1.75
CA VAL A 370 8.64 -15.31 -3.19
C VAL A 370 9.86 -14.74 -3.91
N PRO A 371 10.31 -15.34 -5.04
CA PRO A 371 11.32 -14.71 -5.88
C PRO A 371 10.87 -13.31 -6.29
N ARG A 372 11.76 -12.32 -6.17
CA ARG A 372 11.51 -10.97 -6.70
C ARG A 372 11.43 -11.05 -8.22
N ALA A 373 12.51 -11.48 -8.87
CA ALA A 373 12.59 -11.57 -10.32
C ALA A 373 11.65 -12.65 -10.87
N ILE A 374 10.86 -12.28 -11.87
CA ILE A 374 10.04 -13.20 -12.68
C ILE A 374 10.93 -13.91 -13.71
N THR A 375 12.01 -13.26 -14.15
CA THR A 375 12.93 -13.73 -15.19
C THR A 375 14.29 -14.10 -14.59
N LYS A 376 14.93 -15.15 -15.10
CA LYS A 376 16.29 -15.54 -14.68
C LYS A 376 17.38 -14.73 -15.38
N LYS A 377 18.59 -14.72 -14.79
CA LYS A 377 19.76 -13.93 -15.25
C LYS A 377 20.28 -14.27 -16.66
N SER A 378 20.00 -15.45 -17.20
CA SER A 378 20.80 -16.02 -18.29
C SER A 378 20.06 -16.32 -19.59
N ASP A 379 18.75 -16.07 -19.67
CA ASP A 379 17.95 -16.63 -20.75
C ASP A 379 17.28 -15.55 -21.60
N VAL A 380 17.45 -15.62 -22.92
CA VAL A 380 16.67 -14.82 -23.86
C VAL A 380 15.20 -15.22 -23.70
N ILE A 381 14.38 -14.24 -23.33
CA ILE A 381 12.93 -14.43 -23.15
C ILE A 381 12.30 -14.43 -24.54
N GLU A 382 11.68 -15.55 -24.91
CA GLU A 382 10.91 -15.68 -26.16
C GLU A 382 9.45 -15.24 -25.99
N GLY A 383 8.91 -15.38 -24.78
CA GLY A 383 7.55 -15.00 -24.47
C GLY A 383 7.26 -14.95 -22.98
N ILE A 384 6.27 -14.15 -22.60
CA ILE A 384 5.71 -14.14 -21.25
C ILE A 384 4.20 -14.34 -21.39
N GLN A 385 3.68 -15.42 -20.83
CA GLN A 385 2.25 -15.69 -20.79
C GLN A 385 1.72 -15.46 -19.38
N LEU A 386 0.63 -14.71 -19.25
CA LEU A 386 -0.06 -14.53 -17.98
C LEU A 386 -1.23 -15.50 -17.90
N HIS A 387 -1.16 -16.45 -16.97
CA HIS A 387 -2.22 -17.41 -16.71
C HIS A 387 -3.02 -16.91 -15.51
N LEU A 388 -4.27 -16.55 -15.73
CA LEU A 388 -5.17 -16.05 -14.70
C LEU A 388 -6.07 -17.19 -14.20
N PHE A 389 -6.02 -17.44 -12.89
CA PHE A 389 -6.88 -18.38 -12.21
C PHE A 389 -7.85 -17.59 -11.34
N THR A 390 -9.14 -17.87 -11.45
CA THR A 390 -10.18 -17.18 -10.67
C THR A 390 -11.06 -18.19 -9.96
N ASP A 391 -11.47 -17.87 -8.75
CA ASP A 391 -12.48 -18.62 -8.00
C ASP A 391 -13.43 -17.65 -7.28
N ALA A 392 -14.67 -18.08 -7.10
CA ALA A 392 -15.71 -17.29 -6.45
C ALA A 392 -16.51 -18.16 -5.49
N SER A 393 -16.75 -17.61 -4.30
CA SER A 393 -17.60 -18.20 -3.27
C SER A 393 -18.58 -17.17 -2.74
N ASN A 394 -19.52 -17.60 -1.89
CA ASN A 394 -20.40 -16.68 -1.17
C ASN A 394 -19.66 -15.74 -0.21
N LEU A 395 -18.36 -15.98 0.05
CA LEU A 395 -17.55 -15.20 0.98
C LEU A 395 -16.71 -14.15 0.25
N ALA A 396 -16.09 -14.52 -0.86
CA ALA A 396 -15.17 -13.69 -1.63
C ALA A 396 -14.96 -14.22 -3.05
N CYS A 397 -14.53 -13.32 -3.94
CA CYS A 397 -13.92 -13.66 -5.22
C CYS A 397 -12.41 -13.44 -5.13
N CYS A 398 -11.63 -14.36 -5.67
CA CYS A 398 -10.17 -14.31 -5.67
C CYS A 398 -9.63 -14.57 -7.08
N ALA A 399 -8.54 -13.89 -7.42
CA ALA A 399 -7.78 -14.11 -8.63
C ALA A 399 -6.30 -14.30 -8.31
N ALA A 400 -5.64 -15.22 -9.01
CA ALA A 400 -4.21 -15.45 -8.94
C ALA A 400 -3.64 -15.44 -10.35
N THR A 401 -2.64 -14.58 -10.58
CA THR A 401 -1.95 -14.48 -11.86
C THR A 401 -0.59 -15.15 -11.77
N VAL A 402 -0.32 -16.07 -12.69
CA VAL A 402 0.98 -16.74 -12.82
C VAL A 402 1.63 -16.30 -14.14
N ALA A 403 2.84 -15.75 -14.07
CA ALA A 403 3.64 -15.48 -15.24
C ALA A 403 4.45 -16.73 -15.62
N VAL A 404 4.20 -17.25 -16.82
CA VAL A 404 4.98 -18.32 -17.44
C VAL A 404 5.96 -17.68 -18.42
N VAL A 405 7.24 -17.71 -18.07
CA VAL A 405 8.31 -17.16 -18.91
C VAL A 405 8.86 -18.27 -19.80
N GLU A 406 8.72 -18.08 -21.11
CA GLU A 406 9.30 -18.94 -22.13
C GLU A 406 10.68 -18.42 -22.48
N HIS A 407 11.65 -19.32 -22.40
CA HIS A 407 13.05 -19.04 -22.69
C HIS A 407 13.45 -19.79 -23.95
N LYS A 408 14.31 -19.17 -24.76
CA LYS A 408 14.95 -19.89 -25.87
C LYS A 408 15.67 -21.10 -25.30
N PRO A 409 15.54 -22.31 -25.88
CA PRO A 409 16.30 -23.46 -25.45
C PRO A 409 17.80 -23.19 -25.67
N GLY A 410 18.47 -22.70 -24.62
CA GLY A 410 19.91 -22.59 -24.52
C GLY A 410 20.47 -23.85 -23.88
N THR A 411 21.56 -24.37 -24.42
CA THR A 411 22.43 -25.33 -23.71
C THR A 411 22.89 -24.67 -22.42
N VAL A 412 22.30 -25.06 -21.29
CA VAL A 412 22.84 -24.77 -19.96
C VAL A 412 24.19 -25.46 -19.88
N LYS A 413 25.26 -24.72 -20.14
CA LYS A 413 26.58 -25.10 -19.63
C LYS A 413 26.62 -24.55 -18.21
N ASP A 414 26.19 -25.36 -17.24
CA ASP A 414 26.82 -25.47 -15.92
C ASP A 414 26.12 -26.56 -15.09
N GLU A 415 26.96 -27.48 -14.60
CA GLU A 415 26.77 -28.55 -13.61
C GLU A 415 25.55 -29.49 -13.79
N GLU A 416 25.76 -30.55 -14.58
CA GLU A 416 24.79 -31.60 -14.97
C GLU A 416 24.02 -32.31 -13.84
N ASP A 417 24.40 -32.17 -12.57
CA ASP A 417 23.85 -32.98 -11.47
C ASP A 417 22.74 -32.31 -10.62
N GLU A 418 22.73 -30.98 -10.49
CA GLU A 418 21.76 -30.23 -9.67
C GLU A 418 20.50 -29.83 -10.47
N LEU A 419 20.70 -29.30 -11.69
CA LEU A 419 19.61 -28.83 -12.57
C LEU A 419 18.65 -29.96 -12.98
N THR A 420 19.16 -31.17 -13.20
CA THR A 420 18.35 -32.33 -13.60
C THR A 420 17.45 -32.81 -12.45
N LYS A 421 17.92 -32.77 -11.20
CA LYS A 421 17.13 -33.12 -10.01
C LYS A 421 16.10 -32.05 -9.69
N MET A 422 16.48 -30.77 -9.77
CA MET A 422 15.57 -29.64 -9.53
C MET A 422 14.46 -29.57 -10.60
N GLN A 423 14.77 -29.73 -11.88
CA GLN A 423 13.76 -29.78 -12.94
C GLN A 423 12.83 -30.98 -12.79
N ARG A 424 13.34 -32.16 -12.41
CA ARG A 424 12.49 -33.32 -12.09
C ARG A 424 11.59 -33.03 -10.88
N ARG A 425 12.11 -32.37 -9.84
CA ARG A 425 11.31 -31.92 -8.68
C ARG A 425 10.25 -30.90 -9.07
N LEU A 426 10.57 -29.89 -9.88
CA LEU A 426 9.63 -28.86 -10.31
C LEU A 426 8.56 -29.41 -11.25
N ARG A 427 8.93 -30.29 -12.20
CA ARG A 427 7.95 -31.01 -13.04
C ARG A 427 7.06 -31.90 -12.19
N LYS A 428 7.63 -32.66 -11.26
CA LYS A 428 6.87 -33.48 -10.32
C LYS A 428 5.96 -32.64 -9.43
N ALA A 429 6.41 -31.50 -8.92
CA ALA A 429 5.61 -30.60 -8.10
C ALA A 429 4.48 -29.96 -8.90
N LYS A 430 4.74 -29.55 -10.16
CA LYS A 430 3.71 -29.09 -11.10
C LYS A 430 2.69 -30.20 -11.38
N ASP A 431 3.15 -31.41 -11.69
CA ASP A 431 2.27 -32.55 -11.99
C ASP A 431 1.47 -33.01 -10.76
N ASP A 432 2.07 -32.97 -9.57
CA ASP A 432 1.43 -33.27 -8.30
C ASP A 432 0.41 -32.19 -7.94
N ALA A 433 0.73 -30.90 -8.15
CA ALA A 433 -0.22 -29.80 -7.99
C ALA A 433 -1.39 -29.96 -8.97
N TRP A 434 -1.12 -30.29 -10.24
CA TRP A 434 -2.15 -30.49 -11.25
C TRP A 434 -3.02 -31.72 -10.95
N LYS A 435 -2.41 -32.83 -10.48
CA LYS A 435 -3.14 -34.03 -10.04
C LYS A 435 -4.00 -33.75 -8.81
N ARG A 436 -3.47 -33.05 -7.80
CA ARG A 436 -4.24 -32.67 -6.61
C ARG A 436 -5.37 -31.74 -6.97
N TRP A 437 -5.13 -30.72 -7.81
CA TRP A 437 -6.18 -29.85 -8.32
C TRP A 437 -7.27 -30.63 -9.06
N LYS A 438 -6.92 -31.52 -10.00
CA LYS A 438 -7.88 -32.35 -10.73
C LYS A 438 -8.64 -33.32 -9.83
N ARG A 439 -8.00 -33.86 -8.79
CA ARG A 439 -8.60 -34.88 -7.92
C ARG A 439 -9.41 -34.29 -6.77
N GLU A 440 -8.96 -33.19 -6.18
CA GLU A 440 -9.52 -32.60 -4.96
C GLU A 440 -10.48 -31.44 -5.29
N TYR A 441 -10.15 -30.62 -6.29
CA TYR A 441 -10.94 -29.45 -6.65
C TYR A 441 -12.01 -29.77 -7.71
N VAL A 442 -11.65 -30.44 -8.82
CA VAL A 442 -12.64 -30.77 -9.87
C VAL A 442 -13.69 -31.78 -9.37
N HIS A 443 -13.31 -32.75 -8.53
CA HIS A 443 -14.29 -33.66 -7.92
C HIS A 443 -15.20 -32.97 -6.90
N SER A 444 -14.69 -32.02 -6.10
CA SER A 444 -15.55 -31.28 -5.16
C SER A 444 -16.50 -30.31 -5.87
N LEU A 445 -16.12 -29.77 -7.04
CA LEU A 445 -17.01 -29.03 -7.95
C LEU A 445 -18.10 -29.91 -8.56
N LEU A 446 -17.77 -31.13 -8.97
CA LEU A 446 -18.75 -32.09 -9.51
C LEU A 446 -19.68 -32.66 -8.42
N GLU A 447 -19.18 -32.86 -7.19
CA GLU A 447 -19.99 -33.28 -6.05
C GLU A 447 -20.91 -32.16 -5.57
N SER A 448 -20.46 -30.90 -5.52
CA SER A 448 -21.33 -29.77 -5.14
C SER A 448 -22.47 -29.54 -6.15
N GLN A 449 -22.22 -29.77 -7.44
CA GLN A 449 -23.27 -29.75 -8.47
C GLN A 449 -24.24 -30.92 -8.36
N ARG A 450 -23.80 -32.13 -7.96
CA ARG A 450 -24.68 -33.29 -7.78
C ARG A 450 -25.53 -33.22 -6.50
N VAL A 451 -24.99 -32.65 -5.41
CA VAL A 451 -25.71 -32.52 -4.13
C VAL A 451 -26.82 -31.45 -4.19
N ASN A 452 -26.75 -30.50 -5.14
CA ASN A 452 -27.74 -29.44 -5.31
C ASN A 452 -28.94 -29.78 -6.21
N ASN A 453 -29.11 -31.03 -6.65
CA ASN A 453 -30.40 -31.49 -7.20
C ASN A 453 -31.44 -31.72 -6.08
N LYS A 454 -31.63 -30.72 -5.22
CA LYS A 454 -32.87 -30.62 -4.44
C LYS A 454 -34.00 -30.39 -5.43
N VAL A 455 -35.10 -31.11 -5.24
CA VAL A 455 -36.37 -30.89 -5.93
C VAL A 455 -36.66 -29.39 -5.93
N VAL A 456 -36.58 -28.76 -7.09
CA VAL A 456 -36.83 -27.33 -7.24
C VAL A 456 -38.33 -27.13 -7.03
N GLU A 457 -38.72 -26.51 -5.92
CA GLU A 457 -40.10 -26.13 -5.67
C GLU A 457 -40.56 -25.15 -6.76
N ALA A 458 -41.78 -25.36 -7.27
CA ALA A 458 -42.33 -24.50 -8.31
C ALA A 458 -42.53 -23.06 -7.78
N PRO A 459 -42.20 -22.02 -8.58
CA PRO A 459 -42.27 -20.63 -8.14
C PRO A 459 -43.70 -20.19 -7.83
N GLN A 460 -43.89 -19.42 -6.76
CA GLN A 460 -45.20 -18.99 -6.24
C GLN A 460 -45.68 -17.70 -6.89
N ILE A 461 -47.00 -17.47 -6.85
CA ILE A 461 -47.59 -16.20 -7.33
C ILE A 461 -47.01 -15.06 -6.49
N GLY A 462 -46.38 -14.09 -7.15
CA GLY A 462 -45.70 -12.97 -6.51
C GLY A 462 -44.17 -13.03 -6.59
N ASP A 463 -43.58 -14.20 -6.86
CA ASP A 463 -42.13 -14.36 -6.96
C ASP A 463 -41.58 -13.65 -8.20
N VAL A 464 -40.38 -13.09 -8.06
CA VAL A 464 -39.61 -12.54 -9.18
C VAL A 464 -38.69 -13.63 -9.70
N VAL A 465 -38.86 -13.99 -10.98
CA VAL A 465 -38.13 -15.05 -11.66
C VAL A 465 -37.33 -14.47 -12.83
N LEU A 466 -36.28 -15.18 -13.25
CA LEU A 466 -35.58 -14.87 -14.50
C LEU A 466 -36.24 -15.64 -15.64
N VAL A 467 -36.65 -14.92 -16.68
CA VAL A 467 -37.16 -15.51 -17.92
C VAL A 467 -35.96 -15.91 -18.76
N VAL A 468 -35.79 -17.21 -18.95
CA VAL A 468 -34.71 -17.79 -19.76
C VAL A 468 -34.78 -17.20 -21.17
N GLY A 469 -33.74 -16.45 -21.56
CA GLY A 469 -33.58 -15.92 -22.91
C GLY A 469 -32.64 -16.79 -23.75
N GLU A 470 -32.55 -16.52 -25.05
CA GLU A 470 -31.63 -17.20 -25.97
C GLU A 470 -30.15 -16.84 -25.71
N GLU A 471 -29.91 -15.72 -25.02
CA GLU A 471 -28.57 -15.25 -24.69
C GLU A 471 -27.87 -16.14 -23.66
N LYS A 472 -26.57 -16.41 -23.87
CA LYS A 472 -25.75 -17.20 -22.92
C LYS A 472 -25.46 -16.45 -21.62
N ASN A 473 -25.46 -15.12 -21.63
CA ASN A 473 -25.23 -14.30 -20.45
C ASN A 473 -26.51 -14.17 -19.62
N ARG A 474 -26.54 -14.79 -18.44
CA ARG A 474 -27.70 -14.76 -17.54
C ARG A 474 -28.00 -13.37 -16.96
N GLY A 475 -27.04 -12.45 -16.97
CA GLY A 475 -27.24 -11.06 -16.53
C GLY A 475 -28.14 -10.24 -17.45
N GLU A 476 -28.31 -10.69 -18.70
CA GLU A 476 -29.15 -10.04 -19.71
C GLU A 476 -30.57 -10.63 -19.77
N TRP A 477 -30.84 -11.68 -18.98
CA TRP A 477 -32.15 -12.30 -18.93
C TRP A 477 -33.17 -11.38 -18.27
N LYS A 478 -34.34 -11.28 -18.89
CA LYS A 478 -35.41 -10.42 -18.40
C LYS A 478 -35.95 -10.97 -17.08
N LYS A 479 -36.12 -10.10 -16.09
CA LYS A 479 -36.82 -10.45 -14.85
C LYS A 479 -38.33 -10.34 -15.08
N GLY A 480 -39.07 -11.36 -14.66
CA GLY A 480 -40.53 -11.41 -14.70
C GLY A 480 -41.10 -11.65 -13.31
N LYS A 481 -42.36 -11.29 -13.07
CA LYS A 481 -43.08 -11.61 -11.83
C LYS A 481 -44.14 -12.67 -12.14
N VAL A 482 -44.22 -13.72 -11.33
CA VAL A 482 -45.23 -14.77 -11.51
C VAL A 482 -46.60 -14.20 -11.14
N LEU A 483 -47.43 -13.91 -12.14
CA LEU A 483 -48.76 -13.33 -11.94
C LEU A 483 -49.84 -14.39 -11.72
N ARG A 484 -49.66 -15.58 -12.30
CA ARG A 484 -50.57 -16.71 -12.15
C ARG A 484 -49.83 -18.01 -12.38
N GLN A 485 -50.31 -19.07 -11.73
CA GLN A 485 -49.87 -20.43 -11.98
C GLN A 485 -50.91 -21.14 -12.84
N VAL A 486 -50.48 -21.82 -13.91
CA VAL A 486 -51.36 -22.65 -14.74
C VAL A 486 -51.09 -24.12 -14.39
N ARG A 487 -52.13 -24.84 -13.98
CA ARG A 487 -52.05 -26.29 -13.75
C ARG A 487 -52.53 -27.05 -14.97
N GLY A 488 -51.78 -28.07 -15.36
CA GLY A 488 -52.19 -29.02 -16.39
C GLY A 488 -53.32 -29.94 -15.89
N LYS A 489 -53.91 -30.72 -16.81
CA LYS A 489 -54.94 -31.73 -16.48
C LYS A 489 -54.42 -32.87 -15.59
N ASP A 490 -53.11 -32.99 -15.47
CA ASP A 490 -52.36 -33.93 -14.63
C ASP A 490 -51.97 -33.32 -13.27
N GLU A 491 -52.65 -32.25 -12.85
CA GLU A 491 -52.40 -31.45 -11.64
C GLU A 491 -50.97 -30.87 -11.51
N THR A 492 -50.16 -31.00 -12.56
CA THR A 492 -48.76 -30.57 -12.55
C THR A 492 -48.68 -29.09 -12.93
N LEU A 493 -47.92 -28.31 -12.16
CA LEU A 493 -47.69 -26.88 -12.41
C LEU A 493 -46.81 -26.71 -13.66
N ARG A 494 -47.34 -26.03 -14.68
CA ARG A 494 -46.60 -25.71 -15.91
C ARG A 494 -46.51 -24.19 -16.03
N VAL A 495 -45.28 -23.69 -16.05
CA VAL A 495 -45.00 -22.28 -16.34
C VAL A 495 -45.18 -22.09 -17.84
N CYS A 496 -46.04 -21.15 -18.26
CA CYS A 496 -46.08 -20.67 -19.64
C CYS A 496 -45.05 -19.57 -19.84
#